data_AF-A0A377XC08-F1
#
_entry.id   AF-A0A377XC08-F1
#
_cell.length_a   1.000
_cell.length_b   1.000
_cell.length_c   1.000
_cell.angle_alpha   90.00
_cell.angle_beta   90.00
_cell.angle_gamma   90.00
#
_symmetry.space_group_name_H-M   'P 1'
#
loop_
_entity.id
_entity.type
_entity.pdbx_description
1 polymer ?
#
loop_
_entity_poly.entity_id
_entity_poly.type
_entity_poly.pdbx_seq_one_letter_code
_entity_poly.pdbx_strand_id
1 'polypeptide(L)'
;MSIEGLFTKKTKEAMNHFILSDSRKCIGCQACEVACVMAHNEEQHVLTPQRFLPRITVIKAEGQRNAITCRHCEDAPCVRSCPQRRHRPVRRQRSGPSGEMHWL
;
A
#
# COMPACT_ATOMS: atom_id res chain seq x y z
N MET A 1 2.64 43.47 21.67
CA MET A 1 1.41 42.71 21.38
C MET A 1 1.14 42.79 19.90
N SER A 2 1.51 41.75 19.15
CA SER A 2 0.84 41.28 17.93
C SER A 2 1.50 39.95 17.56
N ILE A 3 0.66 38.93 17.52
CA ILE A 3 0.97 37.51 17.41
C ILE A 3 0.55 37.14 15.99
N GLU A 4 1.49 36.95 15.07
CA GLU A 4 1.18 36.43 13.72
C GLU A 4 1.97 35.12 13.59
N GLY A 5 1.25 34.02 13.79
CA GLY A 5 1.78 32.69 13.99
C GLY A 5 2.62 32.20 12.81
N LEU A 6 3.73 31.52 13.15
CA LEU A 6 4.40 30.60 12.24
C LEU A 6 3.47 29.40 11.98
N PHE A 7 2.50 29.59 11.08
CA PHE A 7 1.84 28.49 10.41
C PHE A 7 2.87 27.90 9.46
N THR A 8 3.69 26.98 9.97
CA THR A 8 4.65 26.23 9.18
C THR A 8 3.88 25.53 8.06
N LYS A 9 3.96 26.08 6.85
CA LYS A 9 3.47 25.42 5.63
C LYS A 9 4.26 24.12 5.51
N LYS A 10 3.67 23.03 6.02
CA LYS A 10 4.23 21.69 5.94
C LYS A 10 4.36 21.37 4.45
N THR A 11 5.57 21.46 3.93
CA THR A 11 5.91 20.99 2.59
C THR A 11 5.51 19.52 2.55
N LYS A 12 4.46 19.20 1.78
CA LYS A 12 4.00 17.83 1.57
C LYS A 12 4.99 17.17 0.62
N GLU A 13 6.15 16.80 1.13
CA GLU A 13 7.09 15.95 0.42
C GLU A 13 6.37 14.64 0.10
N ALA A 14 6.44 14.24 -1.18
CA ALA A 14 5.85 13.00 -1.66
C ALA A 14 6.70 11.82 -1.16
N MET A 15 6.50 11.45 0.10
CA MET A 15 7.13 10.26 0.68
C MET A 15 6.47 9.00 0.10
N ASN A 16 7.27 8.03 -0.30
CA ASN A 16 6.75 6.71 -0.65
C ASN A 16 6.30 6.00 0.63
N HIS A 17 5.05 5.57 0.67
CA HIS A 17 4.49 4.88 1.82
C HIS A 17 4.73 3.37 1.67
N PHE A 18 5.50 2.80 2.59
CA PHE A 18 5.74 1.35 2.67
C PHE A 18 5.08 0.77 3.91
N ILE A 19 4.60 -0.47 3.78
CA ILE A 19 4.04 -1.26 4.88
C ILE A 19 4.99 -2.42 5.14
N LEU A 20 5.45 -2.58 6.38
CA LEU A 20 6.31 -3.67 6.81
C LEU A 20 5.61 -4.51 7.88
N SER A 21 5.63 -5.82 7.70
CA SER A 21 5.08 -6.79 8.67
C SER A 21 6.23 -7.63 9.24
N ASP A 22 6.39 -7.61 10.57
CA ASP A 22 7.35 -8.48 11.29
C ASP A 22 6.62 -9.75 11.73
N SER A 23 6.91 -10.87 11.07
CA SER A 23 6.32 -12.18 11.36
C SER A 23 6.60 -12.66 12.78
N ARG A 24 7.72 -12.25 13.40
CA ARG A 24 8.08 -12.66 14.77
C ARG A 24 7.15 -12.04 15.82
N LYS A 25 6.54 -10.90 15.50
CA LYS A 25 5.57 -10.22 16.36
C LYS A 25 4.12 -10.53 15.98
N CYS A 26 3.90 -11.12 14.81
CA CYS A 26 2.57 -11.44 14.33
C CYS A 26 2.02 -12.66 15.08
N ILE A 27 0.99 -12.45 15.90
CA ILE A 27 0.27 -13.56 16.57
C ILE A 27 -0.88 -14.10 15.71
N GLY A 28 -1.12 -13.54 14.52
CA GLY A 28 -2.19 -13.97 13.61
C GLY A 28 -3.61 -13.67 14.11
N CYS A 29 -3.81 -12.54 14.79
CA CYS A 29 -5.10 -12.14 15.36
C CYS A 29 -6.11 -11.59 14.34
N GLN A 30 -5.72 -11.39 13.07
CA GLN A 30 -6.57 -10.87 11.99
C GLN A 30 -7.15 -9.45 12.20
N ALA A 31 -6.80 -8.76 13.30
CA ALA A 31 -7.22 -7.39 13.55
C ALA A 31 -6.81 -6.42 12.42
N CYS A 32 -5.66 -6.65 11.78
CA CYS A 32 -5.21 -5.85 10.63
C CYS A 32 -6.09 -6.02 9.38
N GLU A 33 -6.78 -7.16 9.21
CA GLU A 33 -7.71 -7.37 8.11
C GLU A 33 -8.97 -6.52 8.32
N VAL A 34 -9.53 -6.58 9.53
CA VAL A 34 -10.70 -5.79 9.94
C VAL A 34 -10.42 -4.30 9.80
N ALA A 35 -9.29 -3.83 10.35
CA ALA A 35 -8.88 -2.44 10.24
C ALA A 35 -8.73 -1.98 8.79
N CYS A 36 -8.21 -2.85 7.90
CA CYS A 36 -8.05 -2.54 6.49
C CYS A 36 -9.41 -2.40 5.77
N VAL A 37 -10.37 -3.27 6.07
CA VAL A 37 -11.73 -3.18 5.51
C VAL A 37 -12.41 -1.91 5.98
N MET A 38 -12.36 -1.61 7.28
CA MET A 38 -12.98 -0.41 7.84
C MET A 38 -12.41 0.87 7.21
N ALA A 39 -11.07 0.98 7.14
CA ALA A 39 -10.40 2.14 6.53
C ALA A 39 -10.71 2.33 5.03
N HIS A 40 -11.17 1.28 4.34
CA HIS A 40 -11.54 1.33 2.93
C HIS A 40 -13.04 1.24 2.67
N ASN A 41 -13.86 1.24 3.72
CA ASN A 41 -15.31 1.23 3.66
C ASN A 41 -15.91 2.37 4.51
N GLU A 42 -15.27 3.54 4.51
CA GLU A 42 -15.74 4.74 5.23
C GLU A 42 -15.96 4.51 6.74
N GLU A 43 -15.12 3.67 7.35
CA GLU A 43 -15.24 3.25 8.76
C GLU A 43 -16.54 2.48 9.08
N GLN A 44 -17.30 2.08 8.05
CA GLN A 44 -18.50 1.30 8.22
C GLN A 44 -18.17 -0.18 8.34
N HIS A 45 -18.79 -0.81 9.33
CA HIS A 45 -18.68 -2.24 9.54
C HIS A 45 -19.33 -2.98 8.36
N VAL A 46 -18.54 -3.85 7.73
CA VAL A 46 -19.04 -4.74 6.70
C VAL A 46 -19.70 -5.94 7.37
N LEU A 47 -21.03 -5.99 7.29
CA LEU A 47 -21.84 -7.06 7.91
C LEU A 47 -22.04 -8.28 7.00
N THR A 48 -21.65 -8.20 5.73
CA THR A 48 -21.80 -9.29 4.77
C THR A 48 -20.45 -9.88 4.37
N PRO A 49 -20.27 -11.22 4.41
CA PRO A 49 -19.02 -11.87 4.03
C PRO A 49 -18.53 -11.50 2.62
N GLN A 50 -19.44 -11.28 1.68
CA GLN A 50 -19.13 -10.95 0.29
C GLN A 50 -18.43 -9.59 0.13
N ARG A 51 -18.61 -8.69 1.11
CA ARG A 51 -17.99 -7.36 1.10
C ARG A 51 -16.73 -7.31 1.97
N PHE A 52 -16.42 -8.37 2.72
CA PHE A 52 -15.22 -8.47 3.53
C PHE A 52 -14.03 -8.81 2.64
N LEU A 53 -13.51 -7.80 1.95
CA LEU A 53 -12.41 -7.91 0.98
C LEU A 53 -11.20 -7.10 1.47
N PRO A 54 -10.49 -7.56 2.51
CA PRO A 54 -9.32 -6.87 3.04
C PRO A 54 -8.19 -6.86 2.00
N ARG A 55 -7.41 -5.76 1.97
CA ARG A 55 -6.20 -5.65 1.13
C ARG A 55 -4.93 -6.17 1.85
N ILE A 56 -5.10 -6.69 3.05
CA ILE A 56 -4.10 -7.35 3.90
C ILE A 56 -4.67 -8.71 4.28
N THR A 57 -3.88 -9.78 4.18
CA THR A 57 -4.31 -11.14 4.52
C THR A 57 -3.33 -11.77 5.48
N VAL A 58 -3.83 -12.29 6.58
CA VAL A 58 -3.06 -13.05 7.56
C VAL A 58 -2.99 -14.50 7.13
N ILE A 59 -1.77 -14.98 6.90
CA ILE A 59 -1.50 -16.39 6.67
C ILE A 59 -0.99 -17.05 7.94
N LYS A 60 -1.42 -18.29 8.15
CA LYS A 60 -0.97 -19.17 9.23
C LYS A 60 -0.57 -20.49 8.59
N ALA A 61 0.73 -20.78 8.56
CA ALA A 61 1.25 -22.01 7.96
C ALA A 61 2.42 -22.51 8.81
N GLU A 62 2.41 -23.81 9.18
CA GLU A 62 3.54 -24.48 9.84
C GLU A 62 4.10 -23.74 11.07
N GLY A 63 3.21 -23.18 11.90
CA GLY A 63 3.59 -22.40 13.09
C GLY A 63 4.04 -20.96 12.80
N GLN A 64 4.24 -20.60 11.53
CA GLN A 64 4.51 -19.24 11.08
C GLN A 64 3.22 -18.46 10.88
N ARG A 65 3.25 -17.18 11.27
CA ARG A 65 2.14 -16.25 11.14
C ARG A 65 2.66 -14.97 10.53
N ASN A 66 2.00 -14.47 9.49
CA ASN A 66 2.41 -13.21 8.89
C ASN A 66 1.21 -12.51 8.23
N ALA A 67 1.22 -11.19 8.22
CA ALA A 67 0.30 -10.38 7.44
C ALA A 67 0.94 -10.05 6.09
N ILE A 68 0.34 -10.54 5.01
CA ILE A 68 0.76 -10.29 3.63
C ILE A 68 -0.08 -9.15 3.06
N THR A 69 0.57 -8.23 2.36
CA THR A 69 -0.08 -7.13 1.65
C THR A 69 0.60 -6.88 0.31
N CYS A 70 -0.07 -6.15 -0.58
CA CYS A 70 0.55 -5.66 -1.80
C CYS A 70 1.73 -4.75 -1.44
N ARG A 71 2.93 -5.09 -1.94
CA ARG A 71 4.16 -4.33 -1.62
C ARG A 71 4.35 -3.07 -2.45
N HIS A 72 3.41 -2.77 -3.36
CA HIS A 72 3.50 -1.62 -4.26
C HIS A 72 4.87 -1.55 -4.98
N CYS A 73 5.31 -2.69 -5.51
CA CYS A 73 6.61 -2.82 -6.15
C CYS A 73 6.80 -1.77 -7.27
N GLU A 74 8.02 -1.24 -7.37
CA GLU A 74 8.38 -0.29 -8.44
C GLU A 74 8.30 -0.95 -9.82
N ASP A 75 8.91 -2.13 -9.98
CA ASP A 75 8.73 -3.00 -11.15
C ASP A 75 7.70 -4.09 -10.86
N ALA A 76 6.43 -3.70 -10.80
CA ALA A 76 5.33 -4.61 -10.52
C ALA A 76 4.96 -5.45 -11.77
N PRO A 77 5.20 -6.77 -11.79
CA PRO A 77 4.84 -7.63 -12.92
C PRO A 77 3.31 -7.70 -13.11
N CYS A 78 2.53 -7.58 -12.02
CA CYS A 78 1.07 -7.57 -12.07
C CYS A 78 0.50 -6.37 -12.83
N VAL A 79 1.22 -5.24 -12.87
CA VAL A 79 0.82 -4.07 -13.67
C VAL A 79 1.16 -4.32 -15.14
N ARG A 80 2.33 -4.91 -15.42
CA ARG A 80 2.79 -5.22 -16.79
C ARG A 80 1.89 -6.24 -17.49
N SER A 81 1.36 -7.23 -16.76
CA SER A 81 0.48 -8.24 -17.32
C SER A 81 -0.98 -7.79 -17.51
N CYS A 82 -1.37 -6.60 -17.01
CA CYS A 82 -2.74 -6.13 -17.07
C CYS A 82 -3.11 -5.65 -18.50
N PRO A 83 -4.03 -6.33 -19.22
CA PRO A 83 -4.34 -5.99 -20.62
C PRO A 83 -4.93 -4.57 -20.78
N GLN A 84 -5.67 -4.12 -19.77
CA GLN A 84 -6.40 -2.85 -19.75
C GLN A 84 -5.58 -1.69 -19.15
N ARG A 85 -4.33 -1.94 -18.70
CA ARG A 85 -3.41 -0.94 -18.12
C ARG A 85 -4.05 -0.02 -17.05
N ARG A 86 -4.91 -0.56 -16.18
CA ARG A 86 -5.67 0.22 -15.19
C ARG A 86 -4.86 0.76 -14.01
N HIS A 87 -3.64 0.27 -13.79
CA HIS A 87 -2.83 0.65 -12.63
C HIS A 87 -1.69 1.59 -13.05
N ARG A 88 -1.55 2.72 -12.34
CA ARG A 88 -0.40 3.61 -12.48
C ARG A 88 0.76 3.02 -11.66
N PRO A 89 1.93 2.73 -12.27
CA PRO A 89 3.09 2.30 -11.49
C PRO A 89 3.52 3.39 -10.52
N VAL A 90 4.00 2.98 -9.35
CA VAL A 90 4.68 3.86 -8.38
C VAL A 90 5.88 4.43 -9.12
N ARG A 91 5.78 5.71 -9.52
CA ARG A 91 6.71 6.45 -10.41
C ARG A 91 8.08 5.80 -10.62
N ARG A 92 8.37 5.34 -11.84
CA ARG A 92 9.76 5.26 -12.32
C ARG A 92 10.28 6.70 -12.35
N GLN A 93 11.17 7.08 -11.44
CA GLN A 93 11.93 8.32 -11.63
C GLN A 93 12.78 8.08 -12.91
N ARG A 94 12.35 8.63 -14.04
CA ARG A 94 13.26 8.79 -15.18
C ARG A 94 14.21 9.92 -14.82
N SER A 95 15.35 9.59 -14.24
CA SER A 95 16.54 10.45 -14.25
C SER A 95 17.52 9.88 -15.27
N GLY A 96 17.49 10.42 -16.49
CA GLY A 96 18.44 10.12 -17.56
C GLY A 96 18.12 10.91 -18.83
N PRO A 97 19.08 11.66 -19.43
CA PRO A 97 18.80 12.63 -20.49
C PRO A 97 18.74 12.05 -21.93
N SER A 98 18.74 10.73 -22.14
CA SER A 98 18.72 10.14 -23.49
C SER A 98 17.60 9.10 -23.61
N GLY A 99 16.44 9.54 -24.10
CA GLY A 99 15.25 8.72 -24.30
C GLY A 99 15.34 7.76 -25.50
N GLU A 100 16.23 6.77 -25.45
CA GLU A 100 16.22 5.64 -26.39
C GLU A 100 15.63 4.40 -25.70
N MET A 101 14.43 4.00 -26.12
CA MET A 101 13.87 2.68 -25.83
C MET A 101 14.19 1.77 -27.02
N HIS A 102 15.24 0.97 -26.91
CA HIS A 102 15.43 -0.15 -27.81
C HIS A 102 14.74 -1.38 -27.21
N TRP A 103 13.73 -1.89 -27.91
CA TRP A 103 13.12 -3.19 -27.63
C TRP A 103 13.73 -4.18 -28.64
N LEU A 104 14.54 -5.13 -28.15
CA LEU A 104 14.66 -6.45 -28.77
C LEU A 104 13.73 -7.39 -28.01
#